data_AF-A0A7W1YK25-F1
#
_entry.id   AF-A0A7W1YK25-F1
#
_cell.length_a   1.000
_cell.length_b   1.000
_cell.length_c   1.000
_cell.angle_alpha   90.00
_cell.angle_beta   90.00
_cell.angle_gamma   90.00
#
_symmetry.space_group_name_H-M   'P 1'
#
loop_
_entity.id
_entity.type
_entity.pdbx_description
1 polymer ?
#
loop_
_entity_poly.entity_id
_entity_poly.type
_entity_poly.pdbx_seq_one_letter_code
_entity_poly.pdbx_strand_id
1 'polypeptide(L)'
;MLPYSPDTVAEALHALLDQAAAARGRAPLAIPRGRSPGPVLTALAGLCEPFLRARLHLLWLDERAVPLGHPDRNDAPTLAAWQLGGPLPAHVHPMPAELGDLGGAAITYAQTLHTVTAGRGLDACLVGIGEDGHLASLFPNHAGLSELAEVFAIYDSPKPPLRRLTMSLPVLHRA
;
A
#
# COMPACT_ATOMS: atom_id res chain seq x y z
N MET A 1 -5.04 15.88 -19.18
CA MET A 1 -4.18 14.71 -19.45
C MET A 1 -3.18 14.66 -18.31
N LEU A 2 -3.19 13.61 -17.49
CA LEU A 2 -2.12 13.46 -16.48
C LEU A 2 -0.78 13.40 -17.24
N PRO A 3 0.31 14.00 -16.73
CA PRO A 3 1.57 14.13 -17.48
C PRO A 3 2.31 12.81 -17.72
N TYR A 4 1.74 11.67 -17.33
CA TYR A 4 2.33 10.33 -17.42
C TYR A 4 1.23 9.28 -17.68
N SER A 5 1.56 8.25 -18.48
CA SER A 5 0.69 7.08 -18.65
C SER A 5 0.85 6.11 -17.47
N PRO A 6 -0.11 5.21 -17.23
CA PRO A 6 0.06 4.13 -16.25
C PRO A 6 1.31 3.29 -16.49
N ASP A 7 1.66 3.06 -17.76
CA ASP A 7 2.83 2.26 -18.17
C ASP A 7 4.13 2.93 -17.73
N THR A 8 4.28 4.25 -17.91
CA THR A 8 5.47 4.98 -17.47
C THR A 8 5.68 4.89 -15.95
N VAL A 9 4.59 4.94 -15.17
CA VAL A 9 4.69 4.76 -13.70
C VAL A 9 5.06 3.32 -13.36
N ALA A 10 4.49 2.34 -14.05
CA ALA A 10 4.80 0.93 -13.86
C ALA A 10 6.26 0.60 -14.19
N GLU A 11 6.80 1.14 -15.29
CA GLU A 11 8.21 0.98 -15.68
C GLU A 11 9.16 1.56 -14.62
N ALA A 12 8.86 2.76 -14.10
CA ALA A 12 9.65 3.38 -13.04
C ALA A 12 9.60 2.57 -11.74
N LEU A 13 8.42 2.10 -11.34
CA LEU A 13 8.27 1.19 -10.19
C LEU A 13 9.04 -0.10 -10.40
N HIS A 14 8.92 -0.72 -11.58
CA HIS A 14 9.64 -1.94 -11.91
C HIS A 14 11.16 -1.77 -11.77
N ALA A 15 11.72 -0.69 -12.32
CA ALA A 15 13.15 -0.43 -12.23
C ALA A 15 13.65 -0.31 -10.78
N LEU A 16 12.93 0.43 -9.92
CA LEU A 16 13.25 0.57 -8.50
C LEU A 16 13.20 -0.78 -7.77
N LEU A 17 12.13 -1.55 -8.03
CA LEU A 17 11.88 -2.82 -7.35
C LEU A 17 12.84 -3.91 -7.81
N ASP A 18 13.18 -3.98 -9.10
CA ASP A 18 14.16 -4.94 -9.63
C ASP A 18 15.56 -4.67 -9.07
N GLN A 19 15.97 -3.39 -9.00
CA GLN A 19 17.23 -3.00 -8.37
C GLN A 19 17.28 -3.39 -6.89
N ALA A 20 16.20 -3.15 -6.14
CA ALA A 20 16.11 -3.55 -4.74
C ALA A 20 16.16 -5.08 -4.56
N ALA A 21 15.42 -5.81 -5.40
CA ALA A 21 15.39 -7.27 -5.41
C ALA A 21 16.77 -7.86 -5.70
N ALA A 22 17.52 -7.29 -6.65
CA ALA A 22 18.89 -7.70 -6.97
C ALA A 22 19.87 -7.40 -5.82
N ALA A 23 19.76 -6.21 -5.21
CA ALA A 23 20.69 -5.78 -4.17
C ALA A 23 20.47 -6.45 -2.81
N ARG A 24 19.21 -6.78 -2.47
CA ARG A 24 18.81 -7.15 -1.10
C ARG A 24 17.96 -8.42 -1.02
N GLY A 25 17.62 -9.02 -2.14
CA GLY A 25 16.77 -10.20 -2.21
C GLY A 25 15.30 -9.94 -1.84
N ARG A 26 14.89 -8.68 -1.75
CA ARG A 26 13.52 -8.25 -1.42
C ARG A 26 13.23 -6.88 -2.00
N ALA A 27 11.97 -6.60 -2.27
CA ALA A 27 11.51 -5.29 -2.73
C ALA A 27 10.12 -4.97 -2.13
N PRO A 28 10.03 -4.23 -1.00
CA PRO A 28 8.77 -3.78 -0.43
C PRO A 28 8.16 -2.64 -1.23
N LEU A 29 6.96 -2.86 -1.76
CA LEU A 29 6.11 -1.88 -2.41
C LEU A 29 4.87 -1.64 -1.57
N ALA A 30 4.59 -0.40 -1.19
CA ALA A 30 3.30 -0.03 -0.62
C ALA A 30 2.40 0.67 -1.64
N ILE A 31 1.13 0.28 -1.69
CA ILE A 31 0.14 0.76 -2.66
C ILE A 31 -1.09 1.40 -1.99
N PRO A 32 -1.78 2.34 -2.66
CA PRO A 32 -2.99 2.96 -2.13
C PRO A 32 -4.24 2.18 -2.56
N ARG A 33 -5.42 2.53 -2.01
CA ARG A 33 -6.69 2.23 -2.71
C ARG A 33 -6.77 3.05 -4.00
N GLY A 34 -7.50 2.53 -4.97
CA GLY A 34 -8.32 3.37 -5.84
C GLY A 34 -8.54 2.74 -7.20
N ARG A 35 -9.37 3.37 -8.01
CA ARG A 35 -9.47 3.04 -9.44
C ARG A 35 -8.22 3.49 -10.19
N SER A 36 -7.66 4.64 -9.83
CA SER A 36 -6.48 5.23 -10.46
C SER A 36 -5.21 4.38 -10.41
N PRO A 37 -4.83 3.71 -9.29
CA PRO A 37 -3.67 2.81 -9.29
C PRO A 37 -3.93 1.51 -10.09
N GLY A 38 -5.19 1.11 -10.33
CA GLY A 38 -5.51 -0.16 -11.00
C GLY A 38 -4.73 -0.40 -12.29
N PRO A 39 -4.79 0.51 -13.29
CA PRO A 39 -4.01 0.38 -14.52
C PRO A 39 -2.50 0.31 -14.31
N VAL A 40 -1.96 1.04 -13.32
CA VAL A 40 -0.53 0.97 -12.97
C VAL A 40 -0.18 -0.41 -12.41
N LEU A 41 -1.02 -0.96 -11.52
CA LEU A 41 -0.82 -2.29 -10.95
C LEU A 41 -0.93 -3.38 -12.02
N THR A 42 -1.86 -3.26 -12.96
CA THR A 42 -1.98 -4.16 -14.12
C THR A 42 -0.72 -4.11 -14.98
N ALA A 43 -0.24 -2.92 -15.35
CA ALA A 43 0.97 -2.76 -16.15
C ALA A 43 2.21 -3.31 -15.41
N LEU A 44 2.37 -2.97 -14.11
CA LEU A 44 3.47 -3.46 -13.29
C LEU A 44 3.46 -4.99 -13.17
N ALA A 45 2.29 -5.59 -12.97
CA ALA A 45 2.15 -7.05 -12.91
C ALA A 45 2.62 -7.74 -14.20
N GLY A 46 2.39 -7.13 -15.36
CA GLY A 46 2.87 -7.61 -16.66
C GLY A 46 4.39 -7.49 -16.84
N LEU A 47 5.05 -6.59 -16.12
CA LEU A 47 6.51 -6.42 -16.12
C LEU A 47 7.21 -7.33 -15.10
N CYS A 48 6.51 -7.76 -14.04
CA CYS A 48 7.10 -8.55 -12.97
C CYS A 48 7.43 -9.99 -13.40
N GLU A 49 8.65 -10.20 -13.88
CA GLU A 49 9.24 -11.51 -14.17
C GLU A 49 9.39 -12.40 -12.91
N PRO A 50 9.57 -13.74 -13.05
CA PRO A 50 9.67 -14.66 -11.91
C PRO A 50 10.72 -14.25 -10.86
N PHE A 51 11.82 -13.63 -11.29
CA PHE A 51 12.86 -13.13 -10.39
C PHE A 51 12.31 -12.09 -9.40
N LEU A 52 11.71 -11.02 -9.93
CA LEU A 52 11.15 -9.94 -9.11
C LEU A 52 9.92 -10.42 -8.34
N ARG A 53 9.04 -11.19 -8.98
CA ARG A 53 7.79 -11.68 -8.37
C ARG A 53 8.02 -12.52 -7.11
N ALA A 54 9.11 -13.29 -7.07
CA ALA A 54 9.50 -14.08 -5.90
C ALA A 54 10.06 -13.24 -4.73
N ARG A 55 10.37 -11.96 -4.97
CA ARG A 55 11.05 -11.05 -4.03
C ARG A 55 10.22 -9.81 -3.70
N LEU A 56 9.18 -9.55 -4.46
CA LEU A 56 8.28 -8.42 -4.27
C LEU A 56 7.36 -8.67 -3.07
N HIS A 57 7.38 -7.75 -2.12
CA HIS A 57 6.45 -7.70 -0.99
C HIS A 57 5.44 -6.59 -1.22
N LEU A 58 4.19 -6.96 -1.48
CA LEU A 58 3.08 -6.04 -1.70
C LEU A 58 2.40 -5.69 -0.37
N LEU A 59 2.37 -4.40 -0.03
CA LEU A 59 1.79 -3.82 1.18
C LEU A 59 0.72 -2.78 0.81
N TRP A 60 -0.17 -2.44 1.73
CA TRP A 60 -1.13 -1.35 1.57
C TRP A 60 -0.75 -0.18 2.48
N LEU A 61 -1.01 1.03 2.00
CA LEU A 61 -0.81 2.26 2.77
C LEU A 61 -1.88 2.48 3.83
N ASP A 62 -3.11 2.10 3.52
CA ASP A 62 -4.25 2.15 4.42
C ASP A 62 -5.23 1.03 4.10
N GLU A 63 -6.18 0.79 5.00
CA GLU A 63 -7.31 -0.11 4.79
C GLU A 63 -8.54 0.33 5.59
N ARG A 64 -9.71 0.01 5.07
CA ARG A 64 -11.00 0.31 5.69
C ARG A 64 -11.32 -0.79 6.68
N ALA A 65 -11.68 -0.39 7.89
CA ALA A 65 -12.02 -1.33 8.93
C ALA A 65 -13.45 -1.86 8.75
N VAL A 66 -13.61 -2.73 7.78
CA VAL A 66 -14.86 -3.38 7.39
C VAL A 66 -14.63 -4.88 7.19
N PRO A 67 -15.68 -5.72 7.29
CA PRO A 67 -15.54 -7.17 7.16
C PRO A 67 -14.83 -7.62 5.88
N LEU A 68 -14.23 -8.80 5.91
CA LEU A 68 -13.66 -9.43 4.71
C LEU A 68 -14.72 -9.55 3.60
N GLY A 69 -14.32 -9.29 2.36
CA GLY A 69 -15.21 -9.27 1.20
C GLY A 69 -16.11 -8.04 1.09
N HIS A 70 -16.08 -7.11 2.04
CA HIS A 70 -16.83 -5.86 1.93
C HIS A 70 -16.28 -5.01 0.77
N PRO A 71 -17.15 -4.39 -0.06
CA PRO A 71 -16.74 -3.64 -1.26
C PRO A 71 -15.86 -2.41 -0.99
N ASP A 72 -15.83 -1.92 0.26
CA ASP A 72 -14.98 -0.80 0.66
C ASP A 72 -13.53 -1.16 1.01
N ARG A 73 -13.20 -2.46 1.13
CA ARG A 73 -11.82 -2.88 1.30
C ARG A 73 -10.96 -2.53 0.09
N ASN A 74 -9.68 -2.29 0.34
CA ASN A 74 -8.68 -1.92 -0.65
C ASN A 74 -8.09 -3.16 -1.32
N ASP A 75 -7.89 -4.24 -0.56
CA ASP A 75 -7.23 -5.46 -1.00
C ASP A 75 -7.87 -6.12 -2.22
N ALA A 76 -9.14 -6.50 -2.17
CA ALA A 76 -9.81 -7.24 -3.23
C ALA A 76 -9.74 -6.55 -4.61
N PRO A 77 -10.12 -5.26 -4.77
CA PRO A 77 -10.05 -4.60 -6.08
C PRO A 77 -8.62 -4.39 -6.58
N THR A 78 -7.65 -4.15 -5.68
CA THR A 78 -6.25 -3.96 -6.09
C THR A 78 -5.59 -5.28 -6.52
N LEU A 79 -5.89 -6.38 -5.84
CA LEU A 79 -5.45 -7.72 -6.22
C LEU A 79 -6.10 -8.18 -7.53
N ALA A 80 -7.39 -7.89 -7.73
CA ALA A 80 -8.06 -8.17 -8.99
C ALA A 80 -7.41 -7.40 -10.15
N ALA A 81 -7.10 -6.11 -9.97
CA ALA A 81 -6.40 -5.32 -10.98
C ALA A 81 -4.99 -5.87 -11.30
N TRP A 82 -4.24 -6.30 -10.27
CA TRP A 82 -2.95 -6.97 -10.47
C TRP A 82 -3.08 -8.23 -11.33
N GLN A 83 -4.05 -9.08 -11.02
CA GLN A 83 -4.30 -10.35 -11.70
C GLN A 83 -4.66 -10.19 -13.19
N LEU A 84 -5.17 -9.03 -13.61
CA LEU A 84 -5.38 -8.73 -15.02
C LEU A 84 -4.07 -8.61 -15.81
N GLY A 85 -2.95 -8.28 -15.16
CA GLY A 85 -1.65 -8.10 -15.79
C GLY A 85 -0.71 -9.30 -15.62
N GLY A 86 -0.86 -10.07 -14.54
CA GLY A 86 -0.01 -11.21 -14.29
C GLY A 86 -0.25 -11.88 -12.93
N PRO A 87 0.47 -12.96 -12.61
CA PRO A 87 0.36 -13.64 -11.34
C PRO A 87 0.77 -12.73 -10.17
N LEU A 88 0.14 -12.95 -9.02
CA LEU A 88 0.44 -12.20 -7.80
C LEU A 88 1.90 -12.41 -7.34
N PRO A 89 2.50 -11.44 -6.62
CA PRO A 89 3.77 -11.62 -5.95
C PRO A 89 3.72 -12.77 -4.94
N ALA A 90 4.88 -13.37 -4.62
CA ALA A 90 4.95 -14.43 -3.62
C ALA A 90 4.62 -13.94 -2.19
N HIS A 91 4.71 -12.63 -1.95
CA HIS A 91 4.51 -12.03 -0.64
C HIS A 91 3.48 -10.90 -0.74
N VAL A 92 2.26 -11.18 -0.28
CA VAL A 92 1.14 -10.21 -0.23
C VAL A 92 0.72 -10.02 1.23
N HIS A 93 0.66 -8.77 1.69
CA HIS A 93 0.45 -8.42 3.10
C HIS A 93 -0.76 -7.49 3.27
N PRO A 94 -2.01 -8.00 3.18
CA PRO A 94 -3.20 -7.20 3.45
C PRO A 94 -3.22 -6.70 4.90
N MET A 95 -3.81 -5.53 5.13
CA MET A 95 -4.01 -5.02 6.49
C MET A 95 -5.12 -5.81 7.22
N PRO A 96 -4.89 -6.25 8.48
CA PRO A 96 -5.86 -7.02 9.27
C PRO A 96 -6.94 -6.09 9.89
N ALA A 97 -7.61 -5.29 9.07
CA ALA A 97 -8.56 -4.26 9.50
C ALA A 97 -10.00 -4.78 9.65
N GLU A 98 -10.27 -6.07 9.40
CA GLU A 98 -11.61 -6.67 9.40
C GLU A 98 -12.25 -6.81 10.79
N LEU A 99 -11.46 -6.69 11.87
CA LEU A 99 -11.90 -6.96 13.25
C LEU A 99 -11.93 -5.72 14.15
N GLY A 100 -12.64 -5.86 15.27
CA GLY A 100 -12.95 -4.79 16.22
C GLY A 100 -11.75 -4.15 16.93
N ASP A 101 -10.63 -4.86 17.09
CA ASP A 101 -9.40 -4.33 17.71
C ASP A 101 -8.42 -3.77 16.66
N LEU A 102 -8.64 -2.51 16.28
CA LEU A 102 -7.75 -1.82 15.35
C LEU A 102 -6.40 -1.44 15.97
N GLY A 103 -6.30 -1.37 17.30
CA GLY A 103 -5.03 -1.13 17.99
C GLY A 103 -4.11 -2.33 17.82
N GLY A 104 -4.61 -3.53 18.11
CA GLY A 104 -3.91 -4.79 17.84
C GLY A 104 -3.59 -5.00 16.36
N ALA A 105 -4.51 -4.63 15.46
CA ALA A 105 -4.28 -4.66 14.02
C ALA A 105 -3.10 -3.76 13.60
N ALA A 106 -3.02 -2.54 14.17
CA ALA A 106 -1.93 -1.60 13.92
C ALA A 106 -0.58 -2.16 14.35
N ILE A 107 -0.51 -2.74 15.55
CA ILE A 107 0.71 -3.38 16.07
C ILE A 107 1.14 -4.54 15.15
N THR A 108 0.19 -5.39 14.76
CA THR A 108 0.44 -6.53 13.87
C THR A 108 0.99 -6.06 12.53
N TYR A 109 0.37 -5.04 11.93
CA TYR A 109 0.82 -4.55 10.63
C TYR A 109 2.15 -3.81 10.70
N ALA A 110 2.44 -3.10 11.80
CA ALA A 110 3.74 -2.49 12.04
C ALA A 110 4.85 -3.55 12.16
N GLN A 111 4.59 -4.69 12.81
CA GLN A 111 5.54 -5.81 12.87
C GLN A 111 5.80 -6.41 11.48
N THR A 112 4.76 -6.58 10.67
CA THR A 112 4.89 -7.00 9.27
C THR A 112 5.73 -6.01 8.48
N LEU A 113 5.43 -4.71 8.59
CA LEU A 113 6.19 -3.64 7.94
C LEU A 113 7.67 -3.68 8.33
N HIS A 114 7.97 -3.75 9.63
CA HIS A 114 9.33 -3.82 10.14
C HIS A 114 10.09 -5.05 9.59
N THR A 115 9.44 -6.22 9.59
CA THR A 115 10.03 -7.48 9.12
C THR A 115 10.30 -7.46 7.62
N VAL A 116 9.34 -6.96 6.84
CA VAL A 116 9.42 -6.90 5.38
C VAL A 116 10.51 -5.91 4.96
N THR A 117 10.54 -4.74 5.58
CA THR A 117 11.52 -3.67 5.28
C THR A 117 12.89 -3.90 5.91
N ALA A 118 13.03 -4.86 6.82
CA ALA A 118 14.22 -5.05 7.65
C ALA A 118 14.67 -3.75 8.34
N GLY A 119 13.72 -2.90 8.73
CA GLY A 119 13.94 -1.59 9.34
C GLY A 119 14.50 -0.51 8.41
N ARG A 120 14.59 -0.75 7.10
CA ARG A 120 15.20 0.19 6.13
C ARG A 120 14.20 1.11 5.41
N GLY A 121 12.90 0.88 5.60
CA GLY A 121 11.86 1.57 4.84
C GLY A 121 11.40 0.79 3.60
N LEU A 122 10.46 1.38 2.89
CA LEU A 122 9.93 0.84 1.63
C LEU A 122 10.94 1.08 0.50
N ASP A 123 10.92 0.23 -0.53
CA ASP A 123 11.73 0.46 -1.74
C ASP A 123 10.98 1.29 -2.78
N ALA A 124 9.65 1.24 -2.74
CA ALA A 124 8.79 2.16 -3.48
C ALA A 124 7.46 2.34 -2.76
N CYS A 125 6.87 3.52 -2.94
CA CYS A 125 5.56 3.87 -2.43
C CYS A 125 4.73 4.54 -3.52
N LEU A 126 3.67 3.87 -3.97
CA LEU A 126 2.69 4.47 -4.87
C LEU A 126 1.65 5.20 -4.02
N VAL A 127 1.55 6.52 -4.18
CA VAL A 127 0.62 7.34 -3.40
C VAL A 127 -0.50 7.87 -4.30
N GLY A 128 -1.74 7.70 -3.86
CA GLY A 128 -2.90 8.38 -4.42
C GLY A 128 -3.20 9.64 -3.61
N ILE A 129 -3.57 10.72 -4.29
CA ILE A 129 -4.00 11.97 -3.66
C ILE A 129 -5.50 12.13 -3.91
N GLY A 130 -6.29 12.24 -2.84
CA GLY A 130 -7.71 12.55 -2.93
C GLY A 130 -7.95 14.01 -3.30
N GLU A 131 -9.19 14.33 -3.68
CA GLU A 131 -9.58 15.69 -4.10
C GLU A 131 -9.38 16.76 -3.01
N ASP A 132 -9.44 16.36 -1.74
CA ASP A 132 -9.14 17.16 -0.55
C ASP A 132 -7.65 17.15 -0.18
N GLY A 133 -6.78 16.51 -0.96
CA GLY A 133 -5.34 16.43 -0.70
C GLY A 133 -4.93 15.35 0.30
N HIS A 134 -5.86 14.51 0.78
CA HIS A 134 -5.48 13.38 1.64
C HIS A 134 -4.69 12.33 0.87
N LEU A 135 -3.85 11.61 1.59
CA LEU A 135 -3.10 10.45 1.09
C LEU A 135 -3.19 9.33 2.12
N ALA A 136 -3.26 8.06 1.67
CA ALA A 136 -3.62 6.95 2.54
C ALA A 136 -4.93 7.28 3.30
N SER A 137 -4.93 7.23 4.64
CA SER A 137 -5.99 7.83 5.46
C SER A 137 -5.51 9.02 6.29
N LEU A 138 -4.53 9.76 5.79
CA LEU A 138 -3.97 10.96 6.40
C LEU A 138 -4.67 12.19 5.80
N PHE A 139 -5.68 12.68 6.52
CA PHE A 139 -6.54 13.78 6.07
C PHE A 139 -6.03 15.15 6.51
N PRO A 140 -6.24 16.21 5.70
CA PRO A 140 -5.91 17.58 6.11
C PRO A 140 -6.58 17.94 7.43
N ASN A 141 -5.84 18.65 8.30
CA ASN A 141 -6.29 19.11 9.61
C ASN A 141 -6.75 17.99 10.57
N HIS A 142 -6.44 16.73 10.28
CA HIS A 142 -6.76 15.60 11.15
C HIS A 142 -5.58 15.27 12.08
N ALA A 143 -5.87 14.86 13.33
CA ALA A 143 -4.84 14.55 14.33
C ALA A 143 -3.84 13.48 13.88
N GLY A 144 -4.30 12.54 13.04
CA GLY A 144 -3.49 11.49 12.43
C GLY A 144 -2.24 11.98 11.66
N LEU A 145 -2.19 13.25 11.22
CA LEU A 145 -0.98 13.81 10.60
C LEU A 145 0.20 13.95 11.57
N SER A 146 -0.06 14.00 12.89
CA SER A 146 0.96 14.13 13.94
C SER A 146 1.37 12.79 14.55
N GLU A 147 0.80 11.66 14.08
CA GLU A 147 1.08 10.35 14.62
C GLU A 147 2.49 9.85 14.27
N LEU A 148 3.18 9.32 15.28
CA LEU A 148 4.58 8.87 15.16
C LEU A 148 4.72 7.35 15.10
N ALA A 149 3.67 6.60 15.47
CA ALA A 149 3.63 5.16 15.27
C ALA A 149 3.76 4.84 13.77
N GLU A 150 4.36 3.71 13.40
CA GLU A 150 4.51 3.35 11.98
C GLU A 150 3.16 3.08 11.31
N VAL A 151 2.27 2.44 12.05
CA VAL A 151 0.89 2.14 11.66
C VAL A 151 0.00 2.48 12.84
N PHE A 152 -1.16 3.08 12.57
CA PHE A 152 -2.13 3.42 13.61
C PHE A 152 -3.57 3.33 13.10
N ALA A 153 -4.50 3.29 14.05
CA ALA A 153 -5.93 3.27 13.79
C ALA A 153 -6.49 4.69 13.76
N ILE A 154 -7.39 4.93 12.80
CA ILE A 154 -8.25 6.12 12.76
C ILE A 154 -9.66 5.66 13.07
N TYR A 155 -10.34 6.35 13.98
CA TYR A 155 -11.71 6.02 14.37
C TYR A 155 -12.75 7.02 13.87
N ASP A 156 -12.29 8.20 13.45
CA ASP A 156 -13.05 9.41 13.18
C ASP A 156 -12.71 10.02 11.81
N SER A 157 -12.38 9.17 10.81
CA SER A 157 -12.11 9.64 9.45
C SER A 157 -13.23 10.56 8.95
N PRO A 158 -12.92 11.73 8.37
CA PRO A 158 -13.93 12.65 7.85
C PRO A 158 -14.70 12.09 6.64
N LYS A 159 -14.27 10.96 6.09
CA LYS A 159 -14.93 10.23 5.01
C LYS A 159 -15.31 8.81 5.43
N PRO A 160 -16.52 8.32 5.09
CA PRO A 160 -16.89 6.94 5.35
C PRO A 160 -16.02 5.94 4.56
N PRO A 161 -15.83 4.71 5.05
CA PRO A 161 -16.03 4.29 6.45
C PRO A 161 -15.11 5.07 7.42
N LEU A 162 -15.63 5.38 8.62
CA LEU A 162 -14.95 6.21 9.62
C LEU A 162 -13.71 5.53 10.21
N ARG A 163 -13.78 4.20 10.36
CA ARG A 163 -12.74 3.40 10.98
C ARG A 163 -11.77 2.89 9.93
N ARG A 164 -10.48 3.14 10.14
CA ARG A 164 -9.41 2.83 9.18
C ARG A 164 -8.13 2.42 9.89
N LEU A 165 -7.29 1.67 9.18
CA LEU A 165 -5.90 1.41 9.54
C LEU A 165 -5.01 2.14 8.54
N THR A 166 -3.92 2.78 8.96
CA THR A 166 -3.07 3.56 8.06
C THR A 166 -1.61 3.55 8.48
N MET A 167 -0.71 3.55 7.50
CA MET A 167 0.67 3.95 7.69
C MET A 167 0.74 5.46 7.98
N SER A 168 1.74 5.86 8.76
CA SER A 168 1.96 7.26 9.12
C SER A 168 2.81 8.03 8.12
N LEU A 169 2.75 9.36 8.21
CA LEU A 169 3.59 10.27 7.43
C LEU A 169 5.09 9.96 7.58
N PRO A 170 5.62 9.70 8.79
CA PRO A 170 7.01 9.27 8.94
C PRO A 170 7.40 8.02 8.15
N VAL A 171 6.50 7.04 7.99
CA VAL A 171 6.76 5.85 7.16
C VAL A 171 6.86 6.23 5.69
N LEU A 172 5.89 7.02 5.22
CA LEU A 172 5.84 7.48 3.83
C LEU A 172 7.03 8.36 3.44
N HIS A 173 7.52 9.20 4.35
CA HIS A 173 8.68 10.05 4.11
C HIS A 173 10.01 9.25 4.07
N ARG A 174 10.05 8.04 4.61
CA ARG A 174 11.24 7.17 4.55
C ARG A 174 11.30 6.27 3.30
N ALA A 175 10.27 6.32 2.45
CA ALA A 175 10.18 5.53 1.23
C ALA A 175 11.02 6.11 0.08
#